data_AF-A0A0B1SJ52-F1
#
_entry.id   AF-A0A0B1SJ52-F1
#
_cell.length_a   1.000
_cell.length_b   1.000
_cell.length_c   1.000
_cell.angle_alpha   90.00
_cell.angle_beta   90.00
_cell.angle_gamma   90.00
#
_symmetry.space_group_name_H-M   'P 1'
#
loop_
_entity.id
_entity.type
_entity.pdbx_description
1 polymer ?
#
loop_
_entity_poly.entity_id
_entity_poly.type
_entity_poly.pdbx_seq_one_letter_code
_entity_poly.pdbx_strand_id
1 'polypeptide(L)'
;MIIHEPDKIEVAKKRDVAKVLAQRASAQLTLASNPNDFEAIRMLKEADDQMAAWAAAKNLPGKFTGSTGLNVLSSDELQPQDPRYNAWVRKVT
;
A
#
# COMPACT_ATOMS: atom_id res chain seq x y z
N MET A 1 26.12 20.33 -1.41
CA MET A 1 25.96 18.87 -1.49
C MET A 1 25.11 18.60 -2.72
N ILE A 2 25.75 18.23 -3.83
CA ILE A 2 25.05 18.01 -5.12
C ILE A 2 24.41 16.64 -5.01
N ILE A 3 23.08 16.64 -4.87
CA ILE A 3 22.25 15.44 -4.85
C ILE A 3 22.33 14.84 -6.26
N HIS A 4 23.08 13.76 -6.44
CA HIS A 4 23.01 12.96 -7.65
C HIS A 4 21.69 12.19 -7.60
N GLU A 5 20.79 12.47 -8.54
CA GLU A 5 19.65 11.59 -8.80
C GLU A 5 20.19 10.24 -9.29
N PRO A 6 19.71 9.10 -8.75
CA PRO A 6 20.12 7.80 -9.25
C PRO A 6 19.50 7.58 -10.64
N ASP A 7 20.34 7.62 -11.67
CA ASP A 7 19.99 7.57 -13.10
C ASP A 7 19.27 6.30 -13.59
N LYS A 8 19.01 5.31 -12.73
CA LYS A 8 18.32 4.09 -13.13
C LYS A 8 17.39 3.62 -12.04
N ILE A 9 16.17 4.18 -12.03
CA ILE A 9 15.02 3.43 -11.56
C ILE A 9 14.84 2.31 -12.59
N GLU A 10 15.46 1.16 -12.34
CA GLU A 10 15.12 -0.09 -13.01
C GLU A 10 13.61 -0.25 -12.84
N VAL A 11 12.84 0.17 -13.84
CA VAL A 11 11.39 -0.01 -13.89
C VAL A 11 11.22 -1.50 -14.01
N ALA A 12 11.21 -2.19 -12.86
CA ALA A 12 11.11 -3.62 -12.72
C ALA A 12 10.03 -4.05 -13.71
N LYS A 13 10.48 -4.70 -14.81
CA LYS A 13 9.69 -5.09 -15.98
C LYS A 13 8.29 -5.36 -15.48
N LYS A 14 7.31 -4.48 -15.78
CA LYS A 14 5.96 -4.52 -15.20
C LYS A 14 5.47 -5.96 -15.34
N ARG A 15 5.67 -6.75 -14.28
CA ARG A 15 5.24 -8.14 -14.28
C ARG A 15 3.74 -8.01 -14.34
N ASP A 16 3.16 -8.58 -15.37
CA ASP A 16 1.77 -8.38 -15.71
C ASP A 16 0.93 -9.11 -14.66
N VAL A 17 0.78 -8.50 -13.50
CA VAL A 17 0.10 -9.07 -12.33
C VAL A 17 -1.34 -9.41 -12.64
N ALA A 18 -1.95 -8.72 -13.61
CA ALA A 18 -3.26 -9.06 -14.13
C ALA A 18 -3.26 -10.47 -14.75
N LYS A 19 -2.21 -10.84 -15.49
CA LYS A 19 -2.07 -12.20 -16.05
C LYS A 19 -1.85 -13.25 -14.97
N VAL A 20 -1.00 -12.96 -13.98
CA VAL A 20 -0.76 -13.88 -12.85
C VAL A 20 -2.04 -14.11 -12.04
N LEU A 21 -2.82 -13.04 -11.81
CA LEU A 21 -4.09 -13.13 -11.10
C LEU A 21 -5.15 -13.91 -11.93
N ALA A 22 -5.19 -13.71 -13.25
CA ALA A 22 -6.05 -14.49 -14.14
C ALA A 22 -5.68 -15.98 -14.14
N GLN A 23 -4.38 -16.29 -14.18
CA GLN A 23 -3.88 -17.67 -14.09
C GLN A 23 -4.28 -18.31 -12.76
N ARG A 24 -4.10 -17.61 -11.64
CA ARG A 24 -4.54 -18.06 -10.32
C ARG A 24 -6.05 -18.35 -10.28
N ALA A 25 -6.88 -17.44 -10.80
CA ALA A 25 -8.33 -17.61 -10.82
C ALA A 25 -8.75 -18.83 -11.65
N SER A 26 -8.10 -19.06 -12.80
CA SER A 26 -8.35 -20.25 -13.62
C SER A 26 -7.94 -21.55 -12.90
N ALA A 27 -6.79 -21.57 -12.23
CA ALA A 27 -6.33 -22.73 -11.47
C ALA A 27 -7.26 -23.04 -10.29
N GLN A 28 -7.75 -22.02 -9.59
CA GLN A 28 -8.76 -22.17 -8.53
C GLN A 28 -10.07 -22.77 -9.05
N LEU A 29 -10.54 -22.33 -10.22
CA LEU A 29 -11.75 -22.88 -10.84
C LEU A 29 -11.56 -24.36 -11.23
N THR A 30 -10.39 -24.70 -11.76
CA THR A 30 -10.05 -26.09 -12.09
C THR A 30 -10.01 -26.97 -10.85
N LEU A 31 -9.42 -26.48 -9.74
CA LEU A 31 -9.39 -27.22 -8.47
C LEU A 31 -10.77 -27.37 -7.82
N ALA A 32 -11.66 -26.40 -8.00
CA ALA A 32 -13.04 -26.51 -7.53
C ALA A 32 -13.80 -27.62 -8.28
N SER A 33 -13.46 -27.87 -9.55
CA SER A 33 -14.07 -28.91 -10.37
C SER A 33 -13.36 -30.27 -10.23
N ASN A 34 -12.04 -30.27 -10.07
CA ASN A 34 -11.20 -31.45 -9.87
C ASN A 34 -10.17 -31.19 -8.76
N PRO A 35 -10.47 -31.58 -7.51
CA PRO A 35 -9.60 -31.34 -6.36
C PRO A 35 -8.23 -32.04 -6.41
N ASN A 36 -8.09 -33.07 -7.26
CA ASN A 36 -6.89 -33.89 -7.36
C ASN A 36 -6.03 -33.55 -8.59
N ASP A 37 -6.30 -32.43 -9.27
CA ASP A 37 -5.47 -31.98 -10.39
C ASP A 37 -4.15 -31.38 -9.89
N PHE A 38 -3.10 -32.19 -9.91
CA PHE A 38 -1.75 -31.80 -9.47
C PHE A 38 -1.16 -30.62 -10.27
N GLU A 39 -1.50 -30.47 -11.55
CA GLU A 39 -1.01 -29.36 -12.36
C GLU A 39 -1.68 -28.05 -11.96
N ALA A 40 -2.98 -28.07 -11.65
CA ALA A 40 -3.70 -26.90 -11.15
C ALA A 40 -3.19 -26.47 -9.77
N ILE A 41 -2.85 -27.42 -8.88
CA ILE A 41 -2.21 -27.13 -7.58
C ILE A 41 -0.85 -26.46 -7.79
N ARG A 42 -0.03 -27.01 -8.70
CA ARG A 42 1.31 -26.48 -9.01
C ARG A 42 1.23 -25.06 -9.57
N MET A 43 0.33 -24.82 -10.52
CA MET A 43 0.11 -23.49 -11.12
C MET A 43 -0.41 -22.47 -10.10
N LEU A 44 -1.31 -22.89 -9.20
CA LEU A 44 -1.80 -22.02 -8.13
C LEU A 44 -0.68 -21.59 -7.19
N LYS A 45 0.15 -22.56 -6.75
CA LYS A 45 1.30 -22.28 -5.88
C LYS A 45 2.29 -21.32 -6.53
N GLU A 46 2.62 -21.55 -7.80
CA GLU A 46 3.52 -20.67 -8.56
C GLU A 46 2.97 -19.25 -8.68
N ALA A 47 1.67 -19.10 -8.95
CA ALA A 47 1.02 -17.80 -9.02
C ALA A 47 0.99 -17.09 -7.65
N ASP A 48 0.75 -17.82 -6.57
CA ASP A 48 0.79 -17.28 -5.20
C ASP A 48 2.21 -16.82 -4.81
N ASP A 49 3.24 -17.59 -5.13
CA ASP A 49 4.65 -17.22 -4.89
C ASP A 49 5.04 -15.95 -5.67
N GLN A 50 4.60 -15.86 -6.93
CA GLN A 50 4.83 -14.67 -7.76
C GLN A 50 4.11 -13.43 -7.22
N MET A 51 2.90 -13.58 -6.69
CA MET A 51 2.18 -12.47 -6.04
C MET A 51 2.80 -12.06 -4.71
N ALA A 52 3.27 -13.00 -3.91
CA ALA A 52 3.97 -12.72 -2.66
C ALA A 52 5.26 -11.91 -2.93
N ALA A 53 6.03 -12.32 -3.95
CA ALA A 53 7.21 -11.58 -4.39
C ALA A 53 6.87 -10.17 -4.91
N TRP A 54 5.74 -10.00 -5.60
CA TRP A 54 5.28 -8.69 -6.05
C TRP A 54 4.83 -7.80 -4.88
N ALA A 55 4.10 -8.35 -3.92
CA ALA A 55 3.68 -7.63 -2.71
C ALA A 55 4.90 -7.17 -1.90
N ALA A 56 5.91 -8.03 -1.73
CA ALA A 56 7.16 -7.69 -1.07
C ALA A 56 7.96 -6.60 -1.81
N ALA A 57 8.02 -6.68 -3.15
CA ALA A 57 8.64 -5.68 -4.00
C ALA A 57 7.86 -4.34 -4.04
N LYS A 58 6.56 -4.39 -3.72
CA LYS A 58 5.68 -3.22 -3.58
C LYS A 58 5.72 -2.55 -2.21
N ASN A 59 6.62 -2.94 -1.30
CA ASN A 59 6.99 -2.04 -0.21
C ASN A 59 7.55 -0.75 -0.83
N LEU A 60 6.66 0.25 -0.94
CA LEU A 60 6.88 1.50 -1.64
C LEU A 60 8.19 2.15 -1.17
N PRO A 61 9.16 2.41 -2.05
CA PRO A 61 10.10 3.51 -1.83
C PRO A 61 9.25 4.79 -1.76
N GLY A 62 9.02 5.28 -0.54
CA GLY A 62 8.13 6.43 -0.29
C GLY A 62 7.20 6.30 0.92
N LYS A 63 7.14 5.15 1.62
CA LYS A 63 6.52 5.14 2.95
C LYS A 63 7.48 5.84 3.91
N PHE A 64 7.17 7.08 4.26
CA PHE A 64 7.91 7.85 5.24
C PHE A 64 7.97 7.05 6.55
N THR A 65 9.12 6.45 6.85
CA THR A 65 9.38 5.69 8.08
C THR A 65 9.83 6.60 9.22
N GLY A 66 9.89 7.91 8.99
CA GLY A 66 10.09 8.90 10.05
C GLY A 66 8.81 9.05 10.88
N SER A 67 8.97 9.19 12.19
CA SER A 67 7.98 9.93 12.97
C SER A 67 7.98 11.35 12.44
N THR A 68 6.90 11.81 11.82
CA THR A 68 6.67 13.24 11.76
C THR A 68 6.62 13.65 13.23
N GLY A 69 7.58 14.45 13.71
CA GLY A 69 7.62 14.97 15.09
C GLY A 69 6.45 15.90 15.42
N LEU A 70 5.31 15.67 14.79
CA LEU A 70 4.04 16.33 14.91
C LEU A 70 3.38 15.74 16.16
N ASN A 71 3.37 16.52 17.23
CA ASN A 71 2.45 16.26 18.31
C ASN A 71 1.06 16.66 17.80
N VAL A 72 0.22 15.68 17.48
CA VAL A 72 -1.18 15.94 17.10
C VAL A 72 -1.90 16.37 18.37
N LEU A 73 -1.90 17.68 18.62
CA LEU A 73 -2.62 18.28 19.73
C LEU A 73 -4.11 18.01 19.58
N SER A 74 -4.75 17.64 20.68
CA SER A 74 -6.19 17.41 20.74
C SER A 74 -6.97 18.70 20.49
N SER A 75 -8.25 18.58 20.11
CA SER A 75 -9.09 19.76 19.84
C SER A 75 -9.22 20.68 21.05
N ASP A 76 -9.00 20.17 22.27
CA ASP A 76 -9.01 20.93 23.52
C ASP A 76 -7.70 21.71 23.73
N GLU A 77 -6.56 21.19 23.26
CA GLU A 77 -5.25 21.86 23.34
C GLU A 77 -5.05 22.93 22.24
N LEU A 78 -5.78 22.79 21.12
CA LEU A 78 -5.84 23.79 20.05
C LEU A 78 -6.76 24.97 20.39
N GLN A 79 -7.67 24.80 21.35
CA GLN A 79 -8.58 25.87 21.77
C GLN A 79 -7.89 26.83 22.75
N PRO A 80 -8.01 28.15 22.57
CA PRO A 80 -7.63 29.10 23.60
C PRO A 80 -8.42 28.85 24.89
N GLN A 81 -7.76 28.99 26.04
CA GLN A 81 -8.33 28.80 27.39
C GLN A 81 -9.59 29.65 27.66
N ASP A 82 -9.77 30.74 26.92
CA ASP A 82 -10.96 31.58 26.98
C ASP A 82 -11.76 31.47 25.67
N PRO A 83 -13.03 30.98 25.74
CA PRO A 83 -13.91 30.79 24.59
C PRO A 83 -14.11 32.01 23.69
N ARG A 84 -13.83 33.23 24.18
CA ARG A 84 -13.95 34.48 23.42
C ARG A 84 -12.89 34.66 22.34
N TYR A 85 -11.75 33.97 22.46
CA TYR A 85 -10.65 34.06 21.48
C TYR A 85 -10.66 32.93 20.46
N ASN A 86 -11.67 32.07 20.49
CA ASN A 86 -11.85 31.03 19.48
C ASN A 86 -12.00 31.67 18.09
N ALA A 87 -11.25 31.14 17.10
CA ALA A 87 -11.20 31.69 15.74
C ALA A 87 -12.57 31.75 15.03
N TRP A 88 -13.56 31.00 15.52
CA TRP A 88 -14.92 30.95 14.99
C TRP A 88 -15.93 31.81 15.75
N VAL A 89 -15.55 32.48 16.85
CA VAL A 89 -16.48 33.31 17.63
C VAL A 89 -16.67 34.67 16.97
N ARG A 90 -17.92 34.97 16.62
CA ARG A 90 -18.30 36.27 16.06
C ARG A 90 -18.47 37.27 17.20
N LYS A 91 -17.88 38.46 17.06
CA LYS A 91 -18.05 39.57 18.00
C LYS A 91 -19.54 39.97 18.01
N VAL A 92 -20.22 39.71 19.11
CA VAL A 92 -21.56 40.26 19.35
C VAL A 92 -21.37 41.75 19.63
N THR A 93 -21.95 42.58 18.76
CA THR A 93 -21.94 44.05 18.88
C THR A 93 -23.08 44.48 19.79
#